data_AF-Q71IN2-F1
#
_entry.id   AF-Q71IN2-F1
#
_cell.length_a   1.000
_cell.length_b   1.000
_cell.length_c   1.000
_cell.angle_alpha   90.00
_cell.angle_beta   90.00
_cell.angle_gamma   90.00
#
_symmetry.space_group_name_H-M   'P 1'
#
loop_
_entity.id
_entity.type
_entity.pdbx_description
1 polymer ?
#
loop_
_entity_poly.entity_id
_entity_poly.type
_entity_poly.pdbx_seq_one_letter_code
_entity_poly.pdbx_strand_id
1 'polypeptide(L)'
;SYFKEKGRYYVAIPYKIKAEDIKLPDKKGKATAVDVNVGHFDYTGGRMNVLPKKLDKIYGKIKHYQRQLAKKQVKNGEAACESENYLKTKAKLQACYRKASNIQNDLMQKFTTELVNNYDKIVIENLSVKGMLMSHVASKGVHRSMFGKFKQILTYKCDWYGKELILANKLYPSTQRCAACGNVKKGD
;
A
#
# COMPACT_ATOMS: atom_id res chain seq x y z
N SER A 1 11.71 -18.83 13.59
CA SER A 1 10.41 -19.17 14.21
C SER A 1 9.60 -20.03 13.25
N TYR A 2 8.71 -20.89 13.74
CA TYR A 2 7.74 -21.59 12.91
C TYR A 2 6.32 -21.32 13.43
N PHE A 3 5.34 -21.28 12.54
CA PHE A 3 3.95 -21.09 12.90
C PHE A 3 3.03 -21.83 11.93
N LYS A 4 1.81 -22.13 12.39
CA LYS A 4 0.79 -22.83 11.60
C LYS A 4 -0.35 -21.87 11.31
N GLU A 5 -0.70 -21.69 10.04
CA GLU A 5 -1.86 -20.91 9.62
C GLU A 5 -2.72 -21.73 8.66
N LYS A 6 -3.97 -22.01 9.04
CA LYS A 6 -4.99 -22.67 8.18
C LYS A 6 -4.48 -23.97 7.52
N GLY A 7 -3.84 -24.83 8.31
CA GLY A 7 -3.33 -26.13 7.86
C GLY A 7 -1.99 -26.08 7.12
N ARG A 8 -1.37 -24.90 6.99
CA ARG A 8 -0.03 -24.74 6.41
C ARG A 8 1.00 -24.42 7.48
N TYR A 9 2.17 -25.01 7.38
CA TYR A 9 3.33 -24.69 8.20
C TYR A 9 4.21 -23.67 7.49
N TYR A 10 4.62 -22.66 8.23
CA TYR A 10 5.53 -21.62 7.79
C TYR A 10 6.74 -21.60 8.71
N VAL A 11 7.93 -21.49 8.14
CA VAL A 11 9.20 -21.34 8.88
C VAL A 11 9.86 -20.05 8.41
N ALA A 12 10.19 -19.18 9.35
CA ALA A 12 10.96 -17.95 9.12
C ALA A 12 12.33 -18.10 9.78
N ILE A 13 13.38 -18.15 8.96
CA ILE A 13 14.77 -18.27 9.41
C ILE A 13 15.42 -16.90 9.17
N PRO A 14 15.56 -16.05 10.20
CA PRO A 14 16.28 -14.79 10.05
C PRO A 14 17.77 -15.09 9.92
N TYR A 15 18.44 -14.40 9.00
CA TYR A 15 19.88 -14.45 8.85
C TYR A 15 20.41 -13.02 8.71
N LYS A 16 21.62 -12.79 9.20
CA LYS A 16 22.31 -11.51 9.06
C LYS A 16 23.28 -11.62 7.91
N ILE A 17 23.22 -10.66 6.99
CA ILE A 17 24.21 -10.47 5.93
C ILE A 17 25.08 -9.30 6.38
N LYS A 18 26.40 -9.40 6.27
CA LYS A 18 27.27 -8.26 6.52
C LYS A 18 27.07 -7.23 5.41
N ALA A 19 27.12 -5.95 5.74
CA ALA A 19 26.93 -4.89 4.75
C ALA A 19 27.93 -4.99 3.58
N GLU A 20 29.15 -5.45 3.87
CA GLU A 20 30.23 -5.69 2.90
C GLU A 20 29.88 -6.74 1.82
N ASP A 21 29.03 -7.72 2.16
CA ASP A 21 28.65 -8.81 1.25
C ASP A 21 27.51 -8.38 0.29
N ILE A 22 26.90 -7.21 0.52
CA ILE A 22 25.80 -6.70 -0.28
C ILE A 22 26.36 -5.94 -1.48
N LYS A 23 26.31 -6.55 -2.66
CA LYS A 23 26.59 -5.85 -3.93
C LYS A 23 25.49 -4.85 -4.23
N LEU A 24 25.80 -3.57 -4.11
CA LEU A 24 24.90 -2.49 -4.49
C LEU A 24 24.81 -2.35 -6.02
N PRO A 25 23.65 -1.96 -6.56
CA PRO A 25 23.53 -1.67 -7.98
C PRO A 25 24.30 -0.40 -8.34
N ASP A 26 24.79 -0.34 -9.58
CA ASP A 26 25.43 0.86 -10.13
C ASP A 26 24.53 2.09 -10.00
N LYS A 27 25.17 3.24 -9.77
CA LYS A 27 24.49 4.53 -9.74
C LYS A 27 24.11 4.96 -11.15
N LYS A 28 22.84 5.28 -11.36
CA LYS A 28 22.29 5.77 -12.64
C LYS A 28 22.33 7.30 -12.77
N GLY A 29 22.59 8.03 -11.69
CA GLY A 29 22.55 9.49 -11.60
C GLY A 29 21.14 10.10 -11.69
N LYS A 30 20.08 9.28 -11.64
CA LYS A 30 18.69 9.73 -11.86
C LYS A 30 17.95 9.98 -10.56
N ALA A 31 17.11 11.00 -10.56
CA ALA A 31 16.19 11.31 -9.47
C ALA A 31 14.73 11.18 -9.93
N THR A 32 13.84 10.81 -9.00
CA THR A 32 12.39 10.80 -9.21
C THR A 32 11.67 11.36 -8.02
N ALA A 33 10.53 12.00 -8.26
CA ALA A 33 9.56 12.34 -7.22
C ALA A 33 8.31 11.48 -7.42
N VAL A 34 7.75 10.94 -6.34
CA VAL A 34 6.52 10.15 -6.36
C VAL A 34 5.41 10.94 -5.69
N ASP A 35 4.41 11.28 -6.48
CA ASP A 35 3.13 11.84 -6.03
C ASP A 35 2.12 10.71 -5.81
N VAL A 36 1.44 10.73 -4.67
CA VAL A 36 0.60 9.63 -4.18
C VAL A 36 -0.86 10.06 -4.20
N ASN A 37 -1.54 9.72 -5.29
CA ASN A 37 -2.93 10.04 -5.54
C ASN A 37 -3.88 8.87 -5.26
N VAL A 38 -5.17 9.17 -5.08
CA VAL A 38 -6.19 8.12 -4.86
C VAL A 38 -6.31 7.26 -6.12
N GLY A 39 -5.92 5.98 -6.01
CA GLY A 39 -6.03 5.00 -7.08
C GLY A 39 -4.81 4.91 -8.00
N HIS A 40 -3.84 5.83 -7.93
CA HIS A 40 -2.62 5.78 -8.73
C HIS A 40 -1.47 6.55 -8.09
N PHE A 41 -0.23 6.20 -8.44
CA PHE A 41 0.97 6.96 -8.09
C PHE A 41 1.58 7.54 -9.38
N ASP A 42 1.89 8.82 -9.37
CA ASP A 42 2.54 9.50 -10.49
C ASP A 42 4.02 9.70 -10.13
N TYR A 43 4.91 9.47 -11.09
CA TYR A 43 6.35 9.61 -10.90
C TYR A 43 7.01 10.07 -12.21
N THR A 44 8.28 10.47 -12.15
CA THR A 44 8.99 11.01 -13.33
C THR A 44 8.99 10.06 -14.53
N GLY A 45 8.92 8.75 -14.31
CA GLY A 45 8.87 7.73 -15.37
C GLY A 45 7.47 7.38 -15.87
N GLY A 46 6.40 7.92 -15.29
CA GLY A 46 5.03 7.65 -15.71
C GLY A 46 4.04 7.52 -14.54
N ARG A 47 3.08 6.60 -14.71
CA ARG A 47 1.96 6.44 -13.78
C ARG A 47 1.73 4.97 -13.45
N MET A 48 1.65 4.67 -12.16
CA MET A 48 1.38 3.34 -11.64
C MET A 48 -0.03 3.27 -11.07
N ASN A 49 -0.88 2.40 -11.60
CA ASN A 49 -2.23 2.20 -11.08
C ASN A 49 -2.21 1.27 -9.86
N VAL A 50 -2.72 1.73 -8.71
CA VAL A 50 -2.80 0.93 -7.47
C VAL A 50 -4.12 0.17 -7.32
N LEU A 51 -5.07 0.40 -8.23
CA LEU A 51 -6.37 -0.26 -8.31
C LEU A 51 -6.56 -0.96 -9.67
N PRO A 52 -5.92 -2.12 -9.92
CA PRO A 52 -6.16 -2.86 -11.15
C PRO A 52 -7.60 -3.38 -11.22
N LYS A 53 -8.15 -3.53 -12.43
CA LYS A 53 -9.51 -4.08 -12.69
C LYS A 53 -9.78 -5.43 -11.99
N LYS A 54 -8.74 -6.21 -11.71
CA LYS A 54 -8.86 -7.48 -10.98
C LYS A 54 -9.29 -7.27 -9.52
N LEU A 55 -8.92 -6.16 -8.89
CA LEU A 55 -9.35 -5.81 -7.52
C LEU A 55 -10.84 -5.48 -7.45
N ASP A 56 -11.42 -4.85 -8.48
CA ASP A 56 -12.85 -4.49 -8.49
C ASP A 56 -13.75 -5.70 -8.28
N LYS A 57 -13.47 -6.81 -8.97
CA LYS A 57 -14.19 -8.08 -8.79
C LYS A 57 -14.06 -8.62 -7.35
N ILE A 58 -12.91 -8.43 -6.71
CA ILE A 58 -12.67 -8.90 -5.34
C ILE A 58 -13.41 -7.99 -4.36
N TYR A 59 -13.37 -6.67 -4.54
CA TYR A 59 -14.12 -5.72 -3.72
C TYR A 59 -15.63 -5.94 -3.84
N GLY A 60 -16.14 -6.27 -5.03
CA GLY A 60 -17.53 -6.69 -5.22
C GLY A 60 -17.90 -7.91 -4.37
N LYS A 61 -17.02 -8.93 -4.32
CA LYS A 61 -17.20 -10.11 -3.46
C LYS A 61 -17.13 -9.77 -1.96
N ILE A 62 -16.21 -8.90 -1.56
CA ILE A 62 -16.10 -8.41 -0.17
C ILE A 62 -17.42 -7.75 0.24
N LYS A 63 -17.92 -6.80 -0.56
CA LYS A 63 -19.19 -6.11 -0.32
C LYS A 63 -20.37 -7.08 -0.25
N HIS A 64 -20.41 -8.07 -1.15
CA HIS A 64 -21.44 -9.11 -1.14
C HIS A 64 -21.42 -9.93 0.15
N TYR A 65 -20.26 -10.46 0.56
CA TYR A 65 -20.16 -11.27 1.77
C TYR A 65 -20.39 -10.46 3.05
N GLN A 66 -19.96 -9.19 3.10
CA GLN A 66 -20.28 -8.29 4.22
C GLN A 66 -21.80 -8.10 4.37
N ARG A 67 -22.51 -7.84 3.26
CA ARG A 67 -23.98 -7.73 3.27
C ARG A 67 -24.65 -9.02 3.75
N GLN A 68 -24.17 -10.18 3.29
CA GLN A 68 -24.69 -11.48 3.72
C GLN A 68 -24.48 -11.73 5.22
N LEU A 69 -23.32 -11.37 5.77
CA LEU A 69 -23.06 -11.50 7.22
C LEU A 69 -23.95 -10.54 8.03
N ALA A 70 -24.08 -9.28 7.60
CA ALA A 70 -24.93 -8.29 8.26
C ALA A 70 -26.40 -8.74 8.29
N LYS A 71 -26.94 -9.24 7.18
CA LYS A 71 -28.32 -9.79 7.14
C LYS A 71 -28.52 -10.97 8.09
N LYS A 72 -27.52 -11.85 8.21
CA LYS A 72 -27.58 -13.00 9.13
C LYS A 72 -27.56 -12.56 10.60
N GLN A 73 -26.75 -11.56 10.95
CA GLN A 73 -26.73 -10.97 12.29
C GLN A 73 -28.06 -10.32 12.65
N VAL A 74 -28.67 -9.58 11.72
CA VAL A 74 -29.99 -8.97 11.95
C VAL A 74 -31.08 -10.03 12.14
N LYS A 75 -31.07 -11.12 11.36
CA LYS A 75 -32.12 -12.15 11.41
C LYS A 75 -32.02 -13.06 12.64
N ASN A 76 -30.81 -13.45 13.02
CA ASN A 76 -30.59 -14.51 14.02
C ASN A 76 -29.92 -14.00 15.31
N GLY A 77 -29.74 -12.68 15.45
CA GLY A 77 -29.08 -12.07 16.61
C GLY A 77 -27.65 -12.58 16.82
N GLU A 78 -27.22 -12.68 18.08
CA GLU A 78 -25.87 -13.13 18.44
C GLU A 78 -25.60 -14.59 18.04
N ALA A 79 -26.63 -15.44 18.08
CA ALA A 79 -26.56 -16.84 17.65
C ALA A 79 -26.22 -17.00 16.15
N ALA A 80 -26.35 -15.95 15.35
CA ALA A 80 -25.88 -15.94 13.96
C ALA A 80 -24.40 -16.30 13.85
N CYS A 81 -23.57 -15.79 14.77
CA CYS A 81 -22.11 -15.90 14.73
C CYS A 81 -21.61 -17.34 14.92
N GLU A 82 -22.41 -18.19 15.56
CA GLU A 82 -22.10 -19.58 15.86
C GLU A 82 -22.56 -20.54 14.77
N SER A 83 -23.46 -20.09 13.89
CA SER A 83 -23.97 -20.94 12.81
C SER A 83 -22.86 -21.31 11.81
N GLU A 84 -22.84 -22.59 11.40
CA GLU A 84 -21.84 -23.10 10.46
C GLU A 84 -21.87 -22.32 9.13
N ASN A 85 -23.07 -21.92 8.68
CA ASN A 85 -23.27 -21.11 7.48
C ASN A 85 -22.70 -19.68 7.61
N TYR A 86 -22.71 -19.10 8.80
CA TYR A 86 -22.05 -17.82 9.06
C TYR A 86 -20.53 -17.97 9.05
N LEU A 87 -20.00 -18.98 9.74
CA LEU A 87 -18.55 -19.28 9.75
C LEU A 87 -18.01 -19.54 8.34
N LYS A 88 -18.73 -20.33 7.52
CA LYS A 88 -18.42 -20.54 6.09
C LYS A 88 -18.38 -19.23 5.30
N THR A 89 -19.32 -18.31 5.55
CA THR A 89 -19.37 -17.01 4.86
C THR A 89 -18.24 -16.08 5.33
N LYS A 90 -17.95 -16.06 6.63
CA LYS A 90 -16.84 -15.31 7.23
C LYS A 90 -15.50 -15.79 6.66
N ALA A 91 -15.30 -17.10 6.52
CA ALA A 91 -14.12 -17.68 5.90
C ALA A 91 -13.94 -17.21 4.44
N LYS A 92 -15.03 -17.19 3.64
CA LYS A 92 -15.02 -16.66 2.26
C LYS A 92 -14.66 -15.17 2.21
N LEU A 93 -15.20 -14.37 3.12
CA LEU A 93 -14.86 -12.95 3.26
C LEU A 93 -13.37 -12.76 3.56
N GLN A 94 -12.84 -13.49 4.54
CA GLN A 94 -11.43 -13.44 4.92
C GLN A 94 -10.50 -13.87 3.77
N ALA A 95 -10.89 -14.90 3.00
CA ALA A 95 -10.15 -15.30 1.82
C ALA A 95 -10.10 -14.19 0.75
N CYS A 96 -11.19 -13.43 0.58
CA CYS A 96 -11.24 -12.30 -0.35
C CYS A 96 -10.34 -11.15 0.11
N TYR A 97 -10.38 -10.79 1.40
CA TYR A 97 -9.48 -9.78 1.97
C TYR A 97 -8.00 -10.15 1.80
N ARG A 98 -7.64 -11.41 2.10
CA ARG A 98 -6.27 -11.91 1.89
C ARG A 98 -5.86 -11.80 0.41
N LYS A 99 -6.75 -12.15 -0.52
CA LYS A 99 -6.46 -12.04 -1.95
C LYS A 99 -6.24 -10.59 -2.38
N ALA A 100 -7.06 -9.65 -1.91
CA ALA A 100 -6.88 -8.22 -2.19
C ALA A 100 -5.53 -7.72 -1.63
N SER A 101 -5.23 -8.04 -0.38
CA SER A 101 -3.98 -7.66 0.28
C SER A 101 -2.75 -8.23 -0.45
N ASN A 102 -2.78 -9.50 -0.89
CA ASN A 102 -1.68 -10.10 -1.64
C ASN A 102 -1.45 -9.39 -2.99
N ILE A 103 -2.52 -9.02 -3.70
CA ILE A 103 -2.41 -8.28 -4.97
C ILE A 103 -1.80 -6.89 -4.72
N GLN A 104 -2.28 -6.17 -3.70
CA GLN A 104 -1.75 -4.85 -3.35
C GLN A 104 -0.29 -4.94 -2.93
N ASN A 105 0.08 -5.94 -2.12
CA ASN A 105 1.47 -6.16 -1.72
C ASN A 105 2.36 -6.47 -2.92
N ASP A 106 1.93 -7.33 -3.85
CA ASP A 106 2.69 -7.64 -5.07
C ASP A 106 2.92 -6.39 -5.93
N LEU A 107 1.89 -5.57 -6.12
CA LEU A 107 1.99 -4.29 -6.83
C LEU A 107 3.00 -3.36 -6.17
N MET A 108 2.92 -3.18 -4.85
CA MET A 108 3.83 -2.32 -4.10
C MET A 108 5.26 -2.83 -4.15
N GLN A 109 5.46 -4.14 -4.02
CA GLN A 109 6.78 -4.75 -4.12
C GLN A 109 7.40 -4.52 -5.50
N LYS A 110 6.67 -4.78 -6.58
CA LYS A 110 7.16 -4.56 -7.94
C LYS A 110 7.49 -3.11 -8.21
N PHE A 111 6.58 -2.19 -7.86
CA PHE A 111 6.77 -0.76 -8.10
C PHE A 111 7.95 -0.19 -7.31
N THR A 112 8.07 -0.51 -6.02
CA THR A 112 9.21 -0.05 -5.22
C THR A 112 10.54 -0.65 -5.70
N THR A 113 10.54 -1.90 -6.19
CA THR A 113 11.72 -2.49 -6.84
C THR A 113 12.09 -1.76 -8.12
N GLU A 114 11.10 -1.41 -8.95
CA GLU A 114 11.32 -0.61 -10.16
C GLU A 114 11.95 0.76 -9.83
N LEU A 115 11.44 1.43 -8.79
CA LEU A 115 11.97 2.72 -8.36
C LEU A 115 13.45 2.62 -7.94
N VAL A 116 13.79 1.71 -7.02
CA VAL A 116 15.18 1.59 -6.53
C VAL A 116 16.14 1.07 -7.60
N ASN A 117 15.65 0.35 -8.61
CA ASN A 117 16.48 -0.09 -9.73
C ASN A 117 16.75 1.02 -10.75
N ASN A 118 15.88 2.03 -10.85
CA ASN A 118 15.94 3.04 -11.89
C ASN A 118 16.41 4.42 -11.42
N TYR A 119 16.32 4.71 -10.13
CA TYR A 119 16.62 6.01 -9.55
C TYR A 119 17.52 5.89 -8.32
N ASP A 120 18.47 6.81 -8.20
CA ASP A 120 19.36 6.91 -7.03
C ASP A 120 18.81 7.79 -5.92
N LYS A 121 17.95 8.75 -6.31
CA LYS A 121 17.26 9.64 -5.38
C LYS A 121 15.77 9.54 -5.61
N ILE A 122 15.03 9.21 -4.55
CA ILE A 122 13.58 9.05 -4.60
C ILE A 122 12.98 10.00 -3.58
N VAL A 123 12.22 10.98 -4.06
CA VAL A 123 11.50 11.94 -3.22
C VAL A 123 10.06 11.48 -3.08
N ILE A 124 9.55 11.41 -1.86
CA ILE A 124 8.13 11.15 -1.59
C ILE A 124 7.56 12.25 -0.71
N GLU A 125 6.29 12.55 -0.86
CA GLU A 125 5.63 13.53 0.02
C GLU A 125 5.54 13.02 1.46
N ASN A 126 5.82 13.89 2.44
CA ASN A 126 5.61 13.57 3.85
C ASN A 126 4.13 13.68 4.23
N LEU A 127 3.26 12.83 3.67
CA LEU A 127 1.83 12.87 4.00
C LEU A 127 1.59 12.47 5.47
N SER A 128 0.81 13.30 6.17
CA SER A 128 0.40 13.06 7.55
C SER A 128 -0.58 11.91 7.59
N VAL A 129 -0.14 10.69 7.90
CA VAL A 129 -1.05 9.56 8.12
C VAL A 129 -2.12 9.94 9.17
N LYS A 130 -1.74 10.69 10.21
CA LYS A 130 -2.65 11.24 11.24
C LYS A 130 -3.65 12.29 10.72
N GLY A 131 -3.20 13.24 9.91
CA GLY A 131 -4.08 14.31 9.39
C GLY A 131 -5.14 13.78 8.42
N MET A 132 -4.81 12.73 7.67
CA MET A 132 -5.77 12.08 6.79
C MET A 132 -6.80 11.26 7.58
N LEU A 133 -6.47 10.64 8.72
CA LEU A 133 -7.38 9.78 9.49
C LEU A 133 -8.70 10.46 9.90
N MET A 134 -8.70 11.79 10.06
CA MET A 134 -9.85 12.58 10.50
C MET A 134 -11.00 12.68 9.48
N SER A 135 -10.81 12.28 8.21
CA SER A 135 -11.90 12.32 7.21
C SER A 135 -12.59 10.96 7.04
N HIS A 136 -13.88 10.90 7.33
CA HIS A 136 -14.78 9.73 7.47
C HIS A 136 -14.96 8.81 6.23
N VAL A 137 -14.27 9.04 5.12
CA VAL A 137 -14.52 8.31 3.86
C VAL A 137 -13.69 7.02 3.80
N ALA A 138 -14.37 5.87 3.73
CA ALA A 138 -13.76 4.53 3.71
C ALA A 138 -12.72 4.32 2.58
N SER A 139 -12.91 4.97 1.42
CA SER A 139 -11.95 4.92 0.30
C SER A 139 -10.61 5.56 0.65
N LYS A 140 -10.62 6.62 1.47
CA LYS A 140 -9.40 7.27 1.97
C LYS A 140 -8.69 6.39 3.02
N GLY A 141 -9.43 5.60 3.82
CA GLY A 141 -8.84 4.68 4.80
C GLY A 141 -7.99 3.57 4.18
N VAL A 142 -8.49 2.94 3.12
CA VAL A 142 -7.74 1.90 2.37
C VAL A 142 -6.51 2.50 1.70
N HIS A 143 -6.66 3.69 1.10
CA HIS A 143 -5.55 4.40 0.46
C HIS A 143 -4.43 4.77 1.44
N ARG A 144 -4.77 5.22 2.66
CA ARG A 144 -3.80 5.48 3.75
C ARG A 144 -2.99 4.25 4.13
N SER A 145 -3.65 3.09 4.27
CA SER A 145 -2.96 1.84 4.61
C SER A 145 -1.97 1.43 3.52
N MET A 146 -2.32 1.66 2.25
CA MET A 146 -1.40 1.41 1.13
C MET A 146 -0.22 2.37 1.13
N PHE A 147 -0.44 3.67 1.41
CA PHE A 147 0.65 4.64 1.49
C PHE A 147 1.63 4.34 2.62
N GLY A 148 1.12 4.03 3.82
CA GLY A 148 1.98 3.61 4.94
C GLY A 148 2.83 2.38 4.59
N LYS A 149 2.22 1.41 3.90
CA LYS A 149 2.92 0.21 3.43
C LYS A 149 3.94 0.53 2.33
N PHE A 150 3.60 1.39 1.38
CA PHE A 150 4.49 1.87 0.33
C PHE A 150 5.73 2.53 0.92
N LYS A 151 5.54 3.50 1.84
CA LYS A 151 6.64 4.17 2.54
C LYS A 151 7.52 3.17 3.28
N GLN A 152 6.91 2.24 4.03
CA GLN A 152 7.66 1.20 4.75
C GLN A 152 8.50 0.34 3.78
N ILE A 153 7.91 -0.11 2.68
CA ILE A 153 8.60 -0.96 1.70
C ILE A 153 9.74 -0.21 1.02
N LEU A 154 9.47 1.02 0.57
CA LEU A 154 10.44 1.84 -0.11
C LEU A 154 11.62 2.18 0.80
N THR A 155 11.36 2.48 2.08
CA THR A 155 12.41 2.80 3.07
C THR A 155 13.42 1.66 3.15
N TYR A 156 12.98 0.43 3.46
CA TYR A 156 13.93 -0.66 3.60
C TYR A 156 14.63 -1.01 2.28
N LYS A 157 13.97 -0.83 1.13
CA LYS A 157 14.61 -1.07 -0.17
C LYS A 157 15.64 -0.02 -0.50
N CYS A 158 15.40 1.24 -0.18
CA CYS A 158 16.42 2.27 -0.33
C CYS A 158 17.63 1.94 0.54
N ASP A 159 17.43 1.51 1.79
CA ASP A 159 18.51 1.07 2.68
C ASP A 159 19.30 -0.11 2.10
N TRP A 160 18.60 -1.12 1.57
CA TRP A 160 19.24 -2.31 0.98
C TRP A 160 19.99 -2.03 -0.32
N TYR A 161 19.48 -1.10 -1.14
CA TYR A 161 20.02 -0.81 -2.47
C TYR A 161 20.92 0.44 -2.47
N GLY A 162 21.19 1.04 -1.30
CA GLY A 162 22.03 2.22 -1.16
C GLY A 162 21.47 3.44 -1.89
N LYS A 163 20.14 3.59 -1.90
CA LYS A 163 19.42 4.69 -2.58
C LYS A 163 18.99 5.74 -1.57
N GLU A 164 18.96 7.00 -1.98
CA GLU A 164 18.58 8.12 -1.12
C GLU A 164 17.05 8.30 -1.14
N LEU A 165 16.40 8.14 0.01
CA LEU A 165 14.97 8.44 0.19
C LEU A 165 14.80 9.80 0.88
N ILE A 166 14.17 10.74 0.18
CA ILE A 166 13.91 12.10 0.69
C ILE A 166 12.42 12.25 0.98
N LEU A 167 12.09 12.67 2.20
CA LEU A 167 10.71 13.05 2.56
C LEU A 167 10.52 14.55 2.36
N ALA A 168 9.78 14.95 1.33
CA ALA A 168 9.48 16.36 1.09
C ALA A 168 8.59 16.94 2.20
N ASN A 169 8.90 18.15 2.65
CA ASN A 169 8.16 18.82 3.73
C ASN A 169 6.68 19.07 3.34
N LYS A 170 5.75 18.84 4.27
CA LYS A 170 4.29 19.05 4.08
C LYS A 170 3.91 20.46 3.66
N LEU A 171 4.70 21.44 4.08
CA LEU A 171 4.47 22.86 3.79
C LEU A 171 5.00 23.26 2.40
N TYR A 172 5.60 22.33 1.66
CA TYR A 172 6.01 22.58 0.29
C TYR A 172 4.76 22.52 -0.61
N PRO A 173 4.38 23.61 -1.29
CA PRO A 173 3.13 23.68 -2.05
C PRO A 173 3.26 22.97 -3.41
N SER A 174 3.64 21.68 -3.42
CA SER A 174 3.90 20.89 -4.64
C SER A 174 2.72 20.94 -5.62
N THR A 175 1.50 20.82 -5.10
CA THR A 175 0.25 20.79 -5.89
C THR A 175 -0.30 22.18 -6.26
N GLN A 176 0.16 23.23 -5.58
CA GLN A 176 -0.24 24.62 -5.86
C GLN A 176 0.82 25.36 -6.68
N ARG A 177 2.03 24.82 -6.79
CA ARG A 177 3.16 25.44 -7.48
C ARG A 177 3.28 24.92 -8.90
N CYS A 178 3.19 25.81 -9.89
CA CYS A 178 3.43 25.45 -11.28
C CYS A 178 4.89 25.00 -11.46
N ALA A 179 5.12 23.81 -12.02
CA ALA A 179 6.45 23.30 -12.29
C ALA A 179 7.21 24.11 -13.36
N ALA A 180 6.50 24.78 -14.26
CA ALA A 180 7.11 25.56 -15.35
C ALA A 180 7.50 26.98 -14.93
N CYS A 181 6.71 27.65 -14.08
CA CYS A 181 6.93 29.06 -13.74
C CYS A 181 7.09 29.33 -12.24
N GLY A 182 7.01 28.31 -11.38
CA GLY A 182 7.20 28.44 -9.94
C GLY A 182 6.07 29.18 -9.20
N ASN A 183 5.02 29.63 -9.90
CA ASN A 183 3.94 30.42 -9.33
C ASN A 183 3.04 29.55 -8.44
N VAL A 184 2.69 30.05 -7.25
CA VAL A 184 1.90 29.32 -6.24
C VAL A 184 0.47 29.85 -6.26
N LYS A 185 -0.50 29.01 -6.61
CA LYS A 185 -1.94 29.32 -6.46
C LYS A 185 -2.25 29.50 -4.98
N LYS A 186 -2.42 30.74 -4.54
CA LYS A 186 -3.12 31.07 -3.30
C LYS A 186 -4.61 30.94 -3.61
N GLY A 187 -5.31 30.07 -2.90
CA GLY A 187 -6.76 29.92 -3.06
C GLY A 187 -7.45 31.17 -2.53
N ASP A 188 -8.41 31.68 -3.30
CA ASP A 188 -9.51 32.50 -2.77
C ASP A 188 -10.54 31.59 -2.08
#